data_AF-A0A2G6ER25-F1
#
_entry.id   AF-A0A2G6ER25-F1
#
_cell.length_a   1.000
_cell.length_b   1.000
_cell.length_c   1.000
_cell.angle_alpha   90.00
_cell.angle_beta   90.00
_cell.angle_gamma   90.00
#
_symmetry.space_group_name_H-M   'P 1'
#
loop_
_entity.id
_entity.type
_entity.pdbx_description
1 polymer ?
#
loop_
_entity_poly.entity_id
_entity_poly.type
_entity_poly.pdbx_seq_one_letter_code
_entity_poly.pdbx_strand_id
1 'polypeptide(L)'
;AIQLHPLVCAAFNADFDGDQMAVHVPLTLEAQLEARTLMMSTNNILSPANGEPIIVPSQDVVLGLYYISRFKVNAKGEDMVFANVNEAMRALGNNDLSVNARIKVRVTETIIDDEGNTTETTSLKDTVAGRLLIWNIMPKGMAFEECNKEMTKKNISGLLNSCYRKMEVKDTVLFADHLMYLGFAQATLSGVSIGMEDMVIPPNKAEIVEAADAEVREIEQQFDEGFVTAGERYNKVVDIWSRTNDKVANAMMENLSTDIVVNAKGEEEEQKSFNSIYIMSDSGARGSAAQIRQLAGMRGLMAKPDGSIIETPIKANFREGLTVLQYFISTHGARKGLADTALKTANSGYLTRRLVDVAQDLVITEDECGTENGVLMTPLIEGGEIIEKLGD
;
A
#
# COMPACT_ATOMS: atom_id res chain seq x y z
N ALA A 1 -25.50 16.73 -3.17
CA ALA A 1 -24.15 16.68 -2.56
C ALA A 1 -23.15 17.03 -3.64
N ILE A 2 -22.00 17.62 -3.28
CA ILE A 2 -20.90 17.87 -4.22
C ILE A 2 -20.33 16.50 -4.63
N GLN A 3 -20.04 16.32 -5.91
CA GLN A 3 -19.33 15.15 -6.42
C GLN A 3 -17.86 15.52 -6.57
N LEU A 4 -16.97 14.75 -5.93
CA LEU A 4 -15.53 14.95 -5.97
C LEU A 4 -14.87 13.76 -6.67
N HIS A 5 -13.86 14.04 -7.47
CA HIS A 5 -13.11 12.98 -8.17
C HIS A 5 -12.30 12.12 -7.17
N PRO A 6 -12.33 10.77 -7.25
CA PRO A 6 -11.67 9.92 -6.27
C PRO A 6 -10.14 10.13 -6.16
N LEU A 7 -9.46 10.45 -7.26
CA LEU A 7 -8.01 10.66 -7.27
C LEU A 7 -7.56 11.92 -6.53
N VAL A 8 -8.45 12.89 -6.29
CA VAL A 8 -8.09 14.12 -5.55
C VAL A 8 -8.37 14.01 -4.05
N CYS A 9 -9.07 12.97 -3.59
CA CYS A 9 -9.38 12.77 -2.17
C CYS A 9 -8.11 12.71 -1.30
N ALA A 10 -7.02 12.13 -1.83
CA ALA A 10 -5.74 12.09 -1.13
C ALA A 10 -5.16 13.49 -0.88
N ALA A 11 -5.22 14.38 -1.87
CA ALA A 11 -4.73 15.74 -1.75
C ALA A 11 -5.59 16.60 -0.81
N PHE A 12 -6.91 16.40 -0.83
CA PHE A 12 -7.83 17.06 0.10
C PHE A 12 -7.81 16.46 1.51
N ASN A 13 -7.20 15.28 1.68
CA ASN A 13 -7.33 14.44 2.88
C ASN A 13 -8.81 14.30 3.30
N ALA A 14 -9.67 14.07 2.31
CA ALA A 14 -11.11 14.00 2.49
C ALA A 14 -11.60 12.57 2.28
N ASP A 15 -12.59 12.18 3.06
CA ASP A 15 -13.34 10.94 2.85
C ASP A 15 -14.83 11.23 2.59
N PHE A 16 -15.63 10.16 2.51
CA PHE A 16 -17.06 10.26 2.20
C PHE A 16 -17.92 9.85 3.40
N ASP A 17 -17.47 10.10 4.63
CA ASP A 17 -18.21 9.77 5.86
C ASP A 17 -19.08 10.93 6.41
N GLY A 18 -19.01 12.11 5.78
CA GLY A 18 -19.75 13.31 6.20
C GLY A 18 -19.03 14.64 5.97
N ASP A 19 -17.79 14.60 5.47
CA ASP A 19 -16.99 15.77 5.13
C ASP A 19 -17.73 16.79 4.24
N GLN A 20 -17.49 18.07 4.51
CA GLN A 20 -18.10 19.20 3.81
C GLN A 20 -17.04 20.02 3.10
N MET A 21 -17.34 20.45 1.88
CA MET A 21 -16.46 21.30 1.07
C MET A 21 -17.12 22.64 0.76
N ALA A 22 -16.35 23.72 0.90
CA ALA A 22 -16.75 25.07 0.50
C ALA A 22 -16.42 25.31 -0.98
N VAL A 23 -17.33 25.97 -1.70
CA VAL A 23 -17.14 26.30 -3.12
C VAL A 23 -17.14 27.82 -3.27
N HIS A 24 -16.10 28.34 -3.91
CA HIS A 24 -15.93 29.76 -4.23
C HIS A 24 -15.98 29.95 -5.75
N VAL A 25 -16.57 31.05 -6.21
CA VAL A 25 -16.71 31.36 -7.64
C VAL A 25 -15.78 32.54 -7.99
N PRO A 26 -14.77 32.35 -8.86
CA PRO A 26 -13.92 33.45 -9.31
C PRO A 26 -14.72 34.40 -10.20
N LEU A 27 -14.80 35.67 -9.81
CA LEU A 27 -15.65 36.66 -10.49
C LEU A 27 -14.92 37.40 -11.61
N THR A 28 -13.68 37.82 -11.37
CA THR A 28 -12.90 38.61 -12.33
C THR A 28 -12.26 37.71 -13.40
N LEU A 29 -11.92 38.30 -14.55
CA LEU A 29 -11.27 37.55 -15.62
C LEU A 29 -9.89 37.05 -15.19
N GLU A 30 -9.16 37.87 -14.43
CA GLU A 30 -7.86 37.53 -13.88
C GLU A 30 -7.95 36.31 -12.95
N ALA A 31 -8.93 36.30 -12.03
CA ALA A 31 -9.13 35.18 -11.12
C ALA A 31 -9.58 33.91 -11.86
N GLN A 32 -10.38 34.03 -12.91
CA GLN A 32 -10.78 32.89 -13.75
C GLN A 32 -9.60 32.31 -14.53
N LEU A 33 -8.72 33.17 -15.04
CA LEU A 33 -7.49 32.76 -15.73
C LEU A 33 -6.53 32.08 -14.75
N GLU A 34 -6.26 32.68 -13.59
CA GLU A 34 -5.42 32.12 -12.53
C GLU A 34 -5.93 30.74 -12.06
N ALA A 35 -7.23 30.64 -11.78
CA ALA A 35 -7.84 29.37 -11.38
C ALA A 35 -7.69 28.29 -12.46
N ARG A 36 -7.72 28.67 -13.74
CA ARG A 36 -7.58 27.74 -14.86
C ARG A 36 -6.12 27.37 -15.15
N THR A 37 -5.19 28.31 -15.09
CA THR A 37 -3.80 28.10 -15.48
C THR A 37 -2.93 27.57 -14.34
N LEU A 38 -3.24 27.91 -13.09
CA LEU A 38 -2.42 27.51 -11.93
C LEU A 38 -3.16 26.52 -11.03
N MET A 39 -4.41 26.83 -10.64
CA MET A 39 -5.12 26.06 -9.61
C MET A 39 -5.87 24.82 -10.12
N MET A 40 -5.94 24.62 -11.45
CA MET A 40 -6.65 23.48 -12.03
C MET A 40 -6.02 22.16 -11.57
N SER A 41 -6.85 21.16 -11.24
CA SER A 41 -6.40 19.88 -10.69
C SER A 41 -5.44 19.14 -11.62
N THR A 42 -5.59 19.29 -12.93
CA THR A 42 -4.73 18.66 -13.95
C THR A 42 -3.30 19.20 -13.96
N ASN A 43 -3.06 20.37 -13.35
CA ASN A 43 -1.72 20.95 -13.24
C ASN A 43 -1.01 20.48 -11.97
N ASN A 44 -1.78 20.13 -10.93
CA ASN A 44 -1.29 19.81 -9.59
C ASN A 44 -1.27 18.28 -9.37
N ILE A 45 -0.52 17.57 -10.22
CA ILE A 45 -0.44 16.09 -10.18
C ILE A 45 0.74 15.56 -9.38
N LEU A 46 1.74 16.39 -9.14
CA LEU A 46 2.87 16.10 -8.26
C LEU A 46 2.73 16.84 -6.93
N SER A 47 3.24 16.23 -5.87
CA SER A 47 3.40 16.86 -4.57
C SER A 47 4.52 17.91 -4.62
N PRO A 48 4.26 19.17 -4.24
CA PRO A 48 5.30 20.20 -4.17
C PRO A 48 6.41 19.89 -3.16
N ALA A 49 6.17 19.00 -2.21
CA ALA A 49 7.11 18.68 -1.14
C ALA A 49 8.22 17.71 -1.57
N ASN A 50 7.93 16.78 -2.49
CA ASN A 50 8.86 15.69 -2.84
C ASN A 50 8.84 15.31 -4.34
N GLY A 51 8.00 15.93 -5.17
CA GLY A 51 7.93 15.65 -6.60
C GLY A 51 7.32 14.29 -6.95
N GLU A 52 6.80 13.54 -5.98
CA GLU A 52 6.08 12.28 -6.25
C GLU A 52 4.63 12.56 -6.68
N PRO A 53 4.01 11.69 -7.52
CA PRO A 53 2.62 11.85 -7.89
C PRO A 53 1.69 11.80 -6.66
N ILE A 54 0.79 12.79 -6.54
CA ILE A 54 -0.23 12.84 -5.47
C ILE A 54 -1.56 12.22 -5.91
N ILE A 55 -1.77 12.08 -7.23
CA ILE A 55 -2.98 11.51 -7.85
C ILE A 55 -2.96 9.97 -7.92
N VAL A 56 -2.20 9.31 -7.04
CA VAL A 56 -2.08 7.86 -7.03
C VAL A 56 -3.41 7.23 -6.64
N PRO A 57 -3.92 6.25 -7.41
CA PRO A 57 -5.13 5.52 -7.04
C PRO A 57 -5.04 4.92 -5.63
N SER A 58 -6.18 4.88 -4.96
CA SER A 58 -6.29 4.39 -3.59
C SER A 58 -7.25 3.20 -3.49
N GLN A 59 -7.08 2.40 -2.44
CA GLN A 59 -8.02 1.36 -2.01
C GLN A 59 -8.48 0.45 -3.16
N ASP A 60 -9.77 0.50 -3.51
CA ASP A 60 -10.44 -0.42 -4.43
C ASP A 60 -9.82 -0.43 -5.83
N VAL A 61 -9.35 0.72 -6.32
CA VAL A 61 -8.71 0.81 -7.64
C VAL A 61 -7.40 0.01 -7.64
N VAL A 62 -6.60 0.16 -6.58
CA VAL A 62 -5.37 -0.61 -6.39
C VAL A 62 -5.68 -2.11 -6.28
N LEU A 63 -6.73 -2.46 -5.55
CA LEU A 63 -7.17 -3.85 -5.39
C LEU A 63 -7.53 -4.49 -6.74
N GLY A 64 -8.30 -3.80 -7.58
CA GLY A 64 -8.68 -4.29 -8.90
C GLY A 64 -7.48 -4.48 -9.84
N LEU A 65 -6.56 -3.52 -9.88
CA LEU A 65 -5.35 -3.59 -10.70
C LEU A 65 -4.38 -4.67 -10.22
N TYR A 66 -4.24 -4.81 -8.90
CA TYR A 66 -3.45 -5.88 -8.31
C TYR A 66 -4.04 -7.26 -8.65
N TYR A 67 -5.36 -7.43 -8.54
CA TYR A 67 -6.04 -8.69 -8.82
C TYR A 67 -5.80 -9.17 -10.26
N ILE A 68 -5.94 -8.29 -11.26
CA ILE A 68 -5.77 -8.65 -12.68
C ILE A 68 -4.30 -8.84 -13.09
N SER A 69 -3.37 -8.16 -12.41
CA SER A 69 -1.95 -8.23 -12.75
C SER A 69 -1.24 -9.45 -12.13
N ARG A 70 -1.94 -10.19 -11.26
CA ARG A 70 -1.43 -11.32 -10.52
C ARG A 70 -1.67 -12.65 -11.25
N PHE A 71 -0.70 -13.55 -11.17
CA PHE A 71 -0.78 -14.88 -11.76
C PHE A 71 -1.51 -15.87 -10.85
N LYS A 72 -2.28 -16.79 -11.45
CA LYS A 72 -2.89 -17.96 -10.81
C LYS A 72 -2.46 -19.23 -11.53
N VAL A 73 -1.97 -20.21 -10.77
CA VAL A 73 -1.60 -21.54 -11.27
C VAL A 73 -2.85 -22.25 -11.79
N ASN A 74 -2.72 -22.93 -12.93
CA ASN A 74 -3.77 -23.73 -13.56
C ASN A 74 -5.02 -22.91 -13.93
N ALA A 75 -4.80 -21.67 -14.35
CA ALA A 75 -5.86 -20.80 -14.82
C ALA A 75 -6.28 -21.17 -16.26
N LYS A 76 -7.56 -20.94 -16.59
CA LYS A 76 -8.07 -21.22 -17.95
C LYS A 76 -7.25 -20.45 -18.99
N GLY A 77 -6.67 -21.16 -19.95
CA GLY A 77 -5.86 -20.58 -21.02
C GLY A 77 -4.38 -20.36 -20.66
N GLU A 78 -3.88 -21.01 -19.61
CA GLU A 78 -2.45 -21.03 -19.29
C GLU A 78 -1.60 -21.60 -20.45
N ASP A 79 -0.43 -21.00 -20.66
CA ASP A 79 0.55 -21.29 -21.72
C ASP A 79 0.04 -21.11 -23.16
N MET A 80 -1.12 -20.48 -23.35
CA MET A 80 -1.58 -20.08 -24.68
C MET A 80 -0.67 -18.99 -25.29
N VAL A 81 -0.48 -19.07 -26.60
CA VAL A 81 0.33 -18.13 -27.36
C VAL A 81 -0.57 -17.32 -28.29
N PHE A 82 -0.51 -15.99 -28.19
CA PHE A 82 -1.31 -15.06 -28.97
C PHE A 82 -0.46 -14.27 -29.95
N ALA A 83 -0.99 -14.05 -31.16
CA ALA A 83 -0.29 -13.36 -32.23
C ALA A 83 -0.24 -11.84 -32.04
N ASN A 84 -1.19 -11.27 -31.28
CA ASN A 84 -1.25 -9.85 -30.91
C ASN A 84 -2.10 -9.62 -29.65
N VAL A 85 -2.04 -8.41 -29.10
CA VAL A 85 -2.79 -8.01 -27.90
C VAL A 85 -4.31 -8.09 -28.13
N ASN A 86 -4.80 -7.74 -29.32
CA ASN A 86 -6.24 -7.74 -29.64
C ASN A 86 -6.85 -9.15 -29.61
N GLU A 87 -6.09 -10.17 -30.02
CA GLU A 87 -6.50 -11.57 -29.97
C GLU A 87 -6.64 -12.05 -28.52
N ALA A 88 -5.66 -11.74 -27.67
CA ALA A 88 -5.73 -12.02 -26.25
C ALA A 88 -6.91 -11.31 -25.57
N MET A 89 -7.17 -10.04 -25.91
CA MET A 89 -8.33 -9.30 -25.40
C MET A 89 -9.67 -9.92 -25.86
N ARG A 90 -9.74 -10.43 -27.10
CA ARG A 90 -10.93 -11.13 -27.58
C ARG A 90 -11.15 -12.45 -26.83
N ALA A 91 -10.09 -13.19 -26.55
CA ALA A 91 -10.16 -14.42 -25.76
C ALA A 91 -10.62 -14.14 -24.31
N LEU A 92 -10.17 -13.03 -23.70
CA LEU A 92 -10.68 -12.55 -22.41
C LEU A 92 -12.18 -12.22 -22.48
N GLY A 93 -12.61 -11.49 -23.52
CA GLY A 93 -14.01 -11.10 -23.71
C GLY A 93 -14.96 -12.29 -23.96
N ASN A 94 -14.48 -13.35 -24.63
CA ASN A 94 -15.22 -14.59 -24.84
C ASN A 94 -15.20 -15.53 -23.62
N ASN A 95 -14.49 -15.15 -22.54
CA ASN A 95 -14.28 -15.97 -21.35
C ASN A 95 -13.52 -17.28 -21.65
N ASP A 96 -12.74 -17.32 -22.74
CA ASP A 96 -11.87 -18.44 -23.13
C ASP A 96 -10.52 -18.39 -22.40
N LEU A 97 -10.11 -17.20 -21.96
CA LEU A 97 -8.90 -16.93 -21.20
C LEU A 97 -9.26 -16.30 -19.85
N SER A 98 -8.64 -16.78 -18.77
CA SER A 98 -8.75 -16.15 -17.45
C SER A 98 -7.83 -14.94 -17.34
N VAL A 99 -8.27 -13.89 -16.64
CA VAL A 99 -7.46 -12.68 -16.39
C VAL A 99 -6.14 -12.98 -15.67
N ASN A 100 -6.08 -14.02 -14.83
CA ASN A 100 -4.89 -14.39 -14.07
C ASN A 100 -4.02 -15.45 -14.77
N ALA A 101 -4.33 -15.83 -16.01
CA ALA A 101 -3.59 -16.86 -16.74
C ALA A 101 -2.26 -16.33 -17.28
N ARG A 102 -1.22 -17.18 -17.20
CA ARG A 102 0.09 -16.92 -17.81
C ARG A 102 0.03 -17.25 -19.30
N ILE A 103 0.45 -16.30 -20.12
CA ILE A 103 0.37 -16.38 -21.58
C ILE A 103 1.64 -15.83 -22.23
N LYS A 104 1.85 -16.20 -23.49
CA LYS A 104 2.86 -15.57 -24.35
C LYS A 104 2.17 -14.74 -25.40
N VAL A 105 2.55 -13.49 -25.53
CA VAL A 105 1.91 -12.59 -26.49
C VAL A 105 2.97 -11.74 -27.18
N ARG A 106 2.75 -11.53 -28.48
CA ARG A 106 3.55 -10.59 -29.25
C ARG A 106 3.08 -9.17 -28.93
N VAL A 107 3.94 -8.39 -28.29
CA VAL A 107 3.70 -6.99 -27.95
C VAL A 107 4.57 -6.11 -28.85
N THR A 108 3.95 -5.08 -29.41
CA THR A 108 4.63 -4.01 -30.14
C THR A 108 4.68 -2.79 -29.24
N GLU A 109 5.88 -2.39 -28.84
CA GLU A 109 6.12 -1.19 -28.04
C GLU A 109 6.79 -0.11 -28.89
N THR A 110 6.34 1.13 -28.71
CA THR A 110 6.95 2.31 -29.32
C THR A 110 7.92 2.89 -28.31
N ILE A 111 9.20 2.97 -28.66
CA ILE A 111 10.24 3.62 -27.87
C ILE A 111 10.45 5.01 -28.45
N ILE A 112 10.44 6.01 -27.58
CA ILE A 112 10.73 7.40 -27.92
C ILE A 112 12.14 7.69 -27.40
N ASP A 113 13.06 7.99 -28.31
CA ASP A 113 14.41 8.42 -27.94
C ASP A 113 14.40 9.88 -27.44
N ASP A 114 15.46 10.31 -26.75
CA ASP A 114 15.60 11.68 -26.22
C ASP A 114 15.50 12.77 -27.30
N GLU A 115 15.74 12.41 -28.57
CA GLU A 115 15.61 13.29 -29.74
C GLU A 115 14.17 13.32 -30.33
N GLY A 116 13.22 12.59 -29.73
CA GLY A 116 11.83 12.50 -30.17
C GLY A 116 11.58 11.52 -31.33
N ASN A 117 12.58 10.72 -31.70
CA ASN A 117 12.43 9.69 -32.72
C ASN A 117 11.67 8.47 -32.18
N THR A 118 10.66 8.02 -32.92
CA THR A 118 9.84 6.86 -32.53
C THR A 118 10.33 5.60 -33.25
N THR A 119 10.75 4.59 -32.50
CA THR A 119 11.06 3.26 -33.04
C THR A 119 10.07 2.23 -32.52
N GLU A 120 9.57 1.36 -33.40
CA GLU A 120 8.68 0.27 -33.00
C GLU A 120 9.46 -1.03 -32.88
N THR A 121 9.48 -1.59 -31.67
CA THR A 121 10.07 -2.91 -31.42
C THR A 121 8.95 -3.90 -31.12
N THR A 122 8.96 -5.02 -31.84
CA THR A 122 8.01 -6.10 -31.61
C THR A 122 8.74 -7.30 -31.03
N SER A 123 8.30 -7.78 -29.88
CA SER A 123 8.89 -8.93 -29.20
C SER A 123 7.82 -9.86 -28.62
N LEU A 124 8.18 -11.12 -28.42
CA LEU A 124 7.35 -12.08 -27.70
C LEU A 124 7.66 -11.93 -26.21
N LYS A 125 6.66 -11.58 -25.40
CA LYS A 125 6.81 -11.38 -23.95
C LYS A 125 5.96 -12.40 -23.20
N ASP A 126 6.53 -12.95 -22.13
CA ASP A 126 5.80 -13.76 -21.15
C ASP A 126 5.09 -12.82 -20.17
N THR A 127 3.78 -12.97 -20.03
CA THR A 127 2.95 -12.07 -19.22
C THR A 127 1.73 -12.76 -18.64
N VAL A 128 0.93 -12.00 -17.89
CA VAL A 128 -0.39 -12.41 -17.37
C VAL A 128 -1.45 -11.68 -18.19
N ALA A 129 -2.52 -12.38 -18.57
CA ALA A 129 -3.55 -11.83 -19.45
C ALA A 129 -4.11 -10.47 -18.99
N GLY A 130 -4.33 -10.28 -17.69
CA GLY A 130 -4.84 -9.02 -17.13
C GLY A 130 -3.85 -7.85 -17.22
N ARG A 131 -2.54 -8.09 -17.35
CA ARG A 131 -1.54 -7.02 -17.59
C ARG A 131 -1.71 -6.40 -18.98
N LEU A 132 -2.28 -7.13 -19.93
CA LEU A 132 -2.62 -6.59 -21.25
C LEU A 132 -3.77 -5.57 -21.21
N LEU A 133 -4.67 -5.70 -20.23
CA LEU A 133 -5.72 -4.69 -20.02
C LEU A 133 -5.11 -3.35 -19.60
N ILE A 134 -4.04 -3.40 -18.79
CA ILE A 134 -3.28 -2.22 -18.38
C ILE A 134 -2.46 -1.68 -19.56
N TRP A 135 -1.81 -2.56 -20.32
CA TRP A 135 -1.07 -2.15 -21.52
C TRP A 135 -1.95 -1.42 -22.54
N ASN A 136 -3.19 -1.86 -22.73
CA ASN A 136 -4.11 -1.25 -23.69
C ASN A 136 -4.49 0.21 -23.33
N ILE A 137 -4.40 0.59 -22.05
CA ILE A 137 -4.67 1.97 -21.62
C ILE A 137 -3.40 2.82 -21.50
N MET A 138 -2.22 2.22 -21.62
CA MET A 138 -0.96 2.95 -21.50
C MET A 138 -0.70 3.85 -22.72
N PRO A 139 -0.18 5.07 -22.51
CA PRO A 139 0.28 5.94 -23.60
C PRO A 139 1.44 5.29 -24.37
N LYS A 140 1.53 5.65 -25.66
CA LYS A 140 2.63 5.25 -26.54
C LYS A 140 3.93 5.87 -26.03
N GLY A 141 5.03 5.11 -26.01
CA GLY A 141 6.32 5.56 -25.50
C GLY A 141 6.73 4.95 -24.16
N MET A 142 5.79 4.30 -23.46
CA MET A 142 6.11 3.51 -22.27
C MET A 142 6.54 2.08 -22.63
N ALA A 143 7.43 1.50 -21.82
CA ALA A 143 7.90 0.13 -22.02
C ALA A 143 6.91 -0.87 -21.41
N PHE A 144 6.72 -2.02 -22.07
CA PHE A 144 5.82 -3.07 -21.56
C PHE A 144 6.27 -3.61 -20.19
N GLU A 145 7.57 -3.58 -19.91
CA GLU A 145 8.14 -4.05 -18.63
C GLU A 145 7.67 -3.25 -17.41
N GLU A 146 7.20 -2.01 -17.62
CA GLU A 146 6.67 -1.18 -16.55
C GLU A 146 5.31 -1.70 -16.06
N CYS A 147 4.49 -2.26 -16.95
CA CYS A 147 3.23 -2.92 -16.59
C CYS A 147 3.36 -4.43 -16.35
N ASN A 148 4.49 -5.04 -16.73
CA ASN A 148 4.68 -6.48 -16.59
C ASN A 148 5.07 -6.92 -15.15
N LYS A 149 4.44 -6.34 -14.13
CA LYS A 149 4.69 -6.57 -12.71
C LYS A 149 3.36 -6.72 -11.96
N GLU A 150 3.41 -7.22 -10.73
CA GLU A 150 2.24 -7.15 -9.83
C GLU A 150 2.00 -5.69 -9.45
N MET A 151 0.81 -5.16 -9.75
CA MET A 151 0.48 -3.75 -9.56
C MET A 151 0.10 -3.47 -8.10
N THR A 152 1.09 -3.48 -7.22
CA THR A 152 0.95 -2.97 -5.84
C THR A 152 0.82 -1.44 -5.86
N LYS A 153 0.32 -0.83 -4.77
CA LYS A 153 0.23 0.63 -4.63
C LYS A 153 1.54 1.35 -4.99
N LYS A 154 2.68 0.80 -4.57
CA LYS A 154 4.01 1.35 -4.87
C LYS A 154 4.34 1.26 -6.35
N ASN A 155 4.07 0.12 -6.99
CA ASN A 155 4.32 -0.07 -8.42
C ASN A 155 3.41 0.81 -9.29
N ILE A 156 2.16 1.02 -8.87
CA ILE A 156 1.23 1.96 -9.54
C ILE A 156 1.75 3.40 -9.43
N SER A 157 2.21 3.82 -8.25
CA SER A 157 2.84 5.15 -8.08
C SER A 157 4.07 5.30 -8.98
N GLY A 158 4.94 4.28 -9.02
CA GLY A 158 6.10 4.25 -9.91
C GLY A 158 5.74 4.31 -11.40
N LEU A 159 4.67 3.64 -11.81
CA LEU A 159 4.16 3.67 -13.18
C LEU A 159 3.65 5.07 -13.57
N LEU A 160 2.89 5.73 -12.69
CA LEU A 160 2.44 7.11 -12.92
C LEU A 160 3.59 8.11 -12.94
N ASN A 161 4.59 7.95 -12.06
CA ASN A 161 5.78 8.79 -12.05
C ASN A 161 6.60 8.62 -13.33
N SER A 162 6.77 7.37 -13.79
CA SER A 162 7.45 7.08 -15.07
C SER A 162 6.70 7.69 -16.26
N CYS A 163 5.37 7.56 -16.28
CA CYS A 163 4.52 8.21 -17.29
C CYS A 163 4.72 9.73 -17.28
N TYR A 164 4.71 10.37 -16.11
CA TYR A 164 4.93 11.81 -16.01
C TYR A 164 6.32 12.27 -16.47
N ARG A 165 7.36 11.48 -16.19
CA ARG A 165 8.75 11.84 -16.56
C ARG A 165 9.03 11.65 -18.04
N LYS A 166 8.43 10.63 -18.66
CA LYS A 166 8.65 10.29 -20.07
C LYS A 166 7.66 10.96 -21.01
N MET A 167 6.43 11.18 -20.56
CA MET A 167 5.32 11.72 -21.36
C MET A 167 4.94 13.11 -20.84
N GLU A 168 4.10 13.81 -21.58
CA GLU A 168 3.58 15.11 -21.15
C GLU A 168 2.52 14.96 -20.03
N VAL A 169 2.24 16.08 -19.36
CA VAL A 169 1.21 16.20 -18.29
C VAL A 169 -0.14 15.67 -18.76
N LYS A 170 -0.54 16.02 -19.99
CA LYS A 170 -1.83 15.65 -20.57
C LYS A 170 -2.02 14.14 -20.64
N ASP A 171 -1.02 13.41 -21.12
CA ASP A 171 -1.11 11.96 -21.28
C ASP A 171 -1.13 11.27 -19.92
N THR A 172 -0.41 11.81 -18.94
CA THR A 172 -0.43 11.29 -17.56
C THR A 172 -1.80 11.45 -16.91
N VAL A 173 -2.47 12.59 -17.12
CA VAL A 173 -3.84 12.82 -16.59
C VAL A 173 -4.83 11.85 -17.23
N LEU A 174 -4.82 11.71 -18.56
CA LEU A 174 -5.69 10.77 -19.27
C LEU A 174 -5.44 9.32 -18.83
N PHE A 175 -4.17 8.97 -18.67
CA PHE A 175 -3.77 7.66 -18.20
C PHE A 175 -4.26 7.37 -16.77
N ALA A 176 -4.14 8.33 -15.85
CA ALA A 176 -4.63 8.19 -14.49
C ALA A 176 -6.16 7.95 -14.43
N ASP A 177 -6.93 8.66 -15.26
CA ASP A 177 -8.37 8.46 -15.38
C ASP A 177 -8.71 7.07 -15.92
N HIS A 178 -8.06 6.64 -17.01
CA HIS A 178 -8.27 5.31 -17.56
C HIS A 178 -7.89 4.19 -16.57
N LEU A 179 -6.82 4.41 -15.81
CA LEU A 179 -6.37 3.49 -14.76
C LEU A 179 -7.40 3.39 -13.63
N MET A 180 -7.99 4.52 -13.24
CA MET A 180 -9.09 4.57 -12.27
C MET A 180 -10.31 3.78 -12.76
N TYR A 181 -10.77 4.04 -13.98
CA TYR A 181 -11.93 3.33 -14.55
C TYR A 181 -11.70 1.83 -14.68
N LEU A 182 -10.51 1.42 -15.16
CA LEU A 182 -10.14 0.01 -15.26
C LEU A 182 -10.10 -0.64 -13.87
N GLY A 183 -9.47 0.00 -12.89
CA GLY A 183 -9.37 -0.55 -11.54
C GLY A 183 -10.73 -0.74 -10.88
N PHE A 184 -11.66 0.23 -10.98
CA PHE A 184 -13.02 0.07 -10.44
C PHE A 184 -13.82 -1.03 -11.14
N ALA A 185 -13.74 -1.11 -12.47
CA ALA A 185 -14.43 -2.15 -13.24
C ALA A 185 -13.93 -3.55 -12.84
N GLN A 186 -12.62 -3.71 -12.73
CA GLN A 186 -12.01 -4.99 -12.38
C GLN A 186 -12.16 -5.34 -10.90
N ALA A 187 -12.19 -4.35 -10.00
CA ALA A 187 -12.52 -4.56 -8.60
C ALA A 187 -13.95 -5.09 -8.42
N THR A 188 -14.89 -4.65 -9.27
CA THR A 188 -16.26 -5.17 -9.26
C THR A 188 -16.32 -6.59 -9.82
N LEU A 189 -15.62 -6.86 -10.92
CA LEU A 189 -15.61 -8.18 -11.58
C LEU A 189 -14.86 -9.25 -10.78
N SER A 190 -13.87 -8.87 -9.98
CA SER A 190 -13.12 -9.79 -9.13
C SER A 190 -13.97 -10.43 -8.04
N GLY A 191 -15.08 -9.78 -7.65
CA GLY A 191 -15.98 -10.29 -6.62
C GLY A 191 -15.32 -10.46 -5.25
N VAL A 192 -14.23 -9.72 -4.99
CA VAL A 192 -13.52 -9.80 -3.70
C VAL A 192 -14.46 -9.37 -2.57
N SER A 193 -14.63 -10.25 -1.61
CA SER A 193 -15.47 -10.04 -0.43
C SER A 193 -14.70 -10.50 0.82
N ILE A 194 -15.15 -10.07 1.99
CA ILE A 194 -14.54 -10.47 3.27
C ILE A 194 -15.55 -11.29 4.05
N GLY A 195 -15.20 -12.56 4.31
CA GLY A 195 -15.89 -13.44 5.22
C GLY A 195 -15.16 -13.61 6.55
N MET A 196 -15.85 -14.18 7.54
CA MET A 196 -15.23 -14.56 8.81
C MET A 196 -14.20 -15.68 8.63
N GLU A 197 -14.40 -16.55 7.65
CA GLU A 197 -13.50 -17.68 7.36
C GLU A 197 -12.15 -17.24 6.80
N ASP A 198 -12.11 -16.09 6.10
CA ASP A 198 -10.90 -15.51 5.52
C ASP A 198 -9.85 -15.14 6.59
N MET A 199 -10.28 -14.93 7.84
CA MET A 199 -9.40 -14.57 8.96
C MET A 199 -8.73 -15.82 9.57
N VAL A 200 -7.87 -16.50 8.83
CA VAL A 200 -7.31 -17.81 9.21
C VAL A 200 -6.40 -17.70 10.45
N ILE A 201 -6.79 -18.37 11.54
CA ILE A 201 -5.98 -18.47 12.77
C ILE A 201 -4.92 -19.54 12.56
N PRO A 202 -3.63 -19.29 12.84
CA PRO A 202 -2.60 -20.30 12.66
C PRO A 202 -2.82 -21.48 13.63
N PRO A 203 -2.73 -22.74 13.14
CA PRO A 203 -2.99 -23.92 13.96
C PRO A 203 -2.01 -24.01 15.15
N ASN A 204 -0.76 -23.61 14.93
CA ASN A 204 0.32 -23.66 15.94
C ASN A 204 0.18 -22.56 17.02
N LYS A 205 -0.84 -21.70 16.96
CA LYS A 205 -1.03 -20.60 17.94
C LYS A 205 -1.09 -21.12 19.37
N ALA A 206 -1.87 -22.18 19.62
CA ALA A 206 -2.06 -22.71 20.96
C ALA A 206 -0.72 -23.21 21.54
N GLU A 207 0.06 -23.93 20.74
CA GLU A 207 1.38 -24.44 21.12
C GLU A 207 2.37 -23.31 21.44
N ILE A 208 2.40 -22.26 20.61
CA ILE A 208 3.28 -21.10 20.81
C ILE A 208 2.92 -20.36 22.12
N VAL A 209 1.63 -20.20 22.40
CA VAL A 209 1.14 -19.54 23.61
C VAL A 209 1.40 -20.39 24.86
N GLU A 210 1.19 -21.71 24.79
CA GLU A 210 1.48 -22.62 25.91
C GLU A 210 2.97 -22.67 26.23
N ALA A 211 3.84 -22.67 25.22
CA ALA A 211 5.29 -22.59 25.42
C ALA A 211 5.69 -21.29 26.14
N ALA A 212 5.11 -20.15 25.73
CA ALA A 212 5.36 -18.88 26.39
C ALA A 212 4.83 -18.84 27.83
N ASP A 213 3.65 -19.43 28.10
CA ASP A 213 3.12 -19.56 29.45
C ASP A 213 4.02 -20.43 30.35
N ALA A 214 4.62 -21.49 29.80
CA ALA A 214 5.59 -22.32 30.52
C ALA A 214 6.86 -21.54 30.85
N GLU A 215 7.41 -20.78 29.89
CA GLU A 215 8.56 -19.90 30.13
C GLU A 215 8.27 -18.85 31.21
N VAL A 216 7.08 -18.23 31.20
CA VAL A 216 6.68 -17.25 32.22
C VAL A 216 6.59 -17.91 33.60
N ARG A 217 6.03 -19.12 33.72
CA ARG A 217 5.97 -19.86 34.99
C ARG A 217 7.37 -20.19 35.53
N GLU A 218 8.32 -20.51 34.66
CA GLU A 218 9.71 -20.74 35.08
C GLU A 218 10.35 -19.46 35.65
N ILE A 219 10.10 -18.30 35.03
CA ILE A 219 10.56 -17.01 35.54
C ILE A 219 9.87 -16.62 36.85
N GLU A 220 8.58 -16.93 37.01
CA GLU A 220 7.86 -16.74 38.28
C GLU A 220 8.45 -17.62 39.38
N GLN A 221 8.77 -18.89 39.08
CA GLN A 221 9.41 -19.79 40.03
C GLN A 221 10.81 -19.29 40.44
N GLN A 222 11.61 -18.83 39.48
CA GLN A 222 12.92 -18.22 39.77
C GLN A 222 12.81 -16.97 40.65
N PHE A 223 11.73 -16.20 40.51
CA PHE A 223 11.45 -15.04 41.34
C PHE A 223 11.08 -15.45 42.77
N ASP A 224 10.23 -16.47 42.92
CA ASP A 224 9.83 -17.01 44.23
C ASP A 224 11.01 -17.64 44.98
N GLU A 225 11.96 -18.24 44.25
CA GLU A 225 13.22 -18.77 44.78
C GLU A 225 14.28 -17.68 45.06
N GLY A 226 14.02 -16.43 44.65
CA GLY A 226 14.88 -15.28 44.90
C GLY A 226 16.07 -15.12 43.95
N PHE A 227 16.08 -15.83 42.81
CA PHE A 227 17.14 -15.76 41.80
C PHE A 227 17.07 -14.51 40.92
N VAL A 228 15.90 -13.89 40.76
CA VAL A 228 15.69 -12.70 39.94
C VAL A 228 15.01 -11.58 40.72
N THR A 229 15.32 -10.33 40.39
CA THR A 229 14.64 -9.17 40.99
C THR A 229 13.27 -8.91 40.34
N ALA A 230 12.41 -8.14 41.01
CA ALA A 230 11.08 -7.81 40.49
C ALA A 230 11.13 -7.05 39.14
N GLY A 231 12.11 -6.15 38.97
CA GLY A 231 12.32 -5.42 37.72
C GLY A 231 12.80 -6.32 36.58
N GLU A 232 13.73 -7.23 36.86
CA GLU A 232 14.21 -8.22 35.88
C GLU A 232 13.10 -9.20 35.48
N ARG A 233 12.31 -9.67 36.45
CA ARG A 233 11.13 -10.51 36.19
C ARG A 233 10.18 -9.83 35.21
N TYR A 234 9.80 -8.57 35.51
CA TYR A 234 8.91 -7.80 34.64
C TYR A 234 9.47 -7.64 33.23
N ASN A 235 10.74 -7.23 33.08
CA ASN A 235 11.36 -7.05 31.76
C ASN A 235 11.44 -8.37 30.98
N LYS A 236 11.78 -9.48 31.64
CA LYS A 236 11.81 -10.82 31.02
C LYS A 236 10.43 -11.27 30.55
N VAL A 237 9.39 -11.08 31.37
CA VAL A 237 8.00 -11.44 31.01
C VAL A 237 7.52 -10.62 29.81
N VAL A 238 7.79 -9.31 29.80
CA VAL A 238 7.46 -8.43 28.67
C VAL A 238 8.18 -8.88 27.39
N ASP A 239 9.47 -9.21 27.48
CA ASP A 239 10.26 -9.67 26.32
C ASP A 239 9.78 -11.02 25.78
N ILE A 240 9.49 -11.99 26.66
CA ILE A 240 8.90 -13.29 26.29
C ILE A 240 7.61 -13.08 25.50
N TRP A 241 6.70 -12.22 25.99
CA TRP A 241 5.44 -11.96 25.31
C TRP A 241 5.59 -11.17 24.02
N SER A 242 6.55 -10.23 23.94
CA SER A 242 6.83 -9.50 22.71
C SER A 242 7.30 -10.44 21.61
N ARG A 243 8.32 -11.27 21.91
CA ARG A 243 8.84 -12.29 20.99
C ARG A 243 7.78 -13.32 20.60
N THR A 244 6.93 -13.73 21.54
CA THR A 244 5.82 -14.67 21.28
C THR A 244 4.79 -14.06 20.33
N ASN A 245 4.44 -12.78 20.52
CA ASN A 245 3.52 -12.08 19.65
C ASN A 245 4.05 -12.00 18.20
N ASP A 246 5.35 -11.75 18.03
CA ASP A 246 5.97 -11.73 16.70
C ASP A 246 6.04 -13.14 16.07
N LYS A 247 6.31 -14.19 16.87
CA LYS A 247 6.23 -15.58 16.38
C LYS A 247 4.82 -15.95 15.89
N VAL A 248 3.78 -15.60 16.66
CA VAL A 248 2.38 -15.84 16.26
C VAL A 248 2.04 -15.03 15.00
N ALA A 249 2.52 -13.79 14.90
CA ALA A 249 2.31 -12.95 13.73
C ALA A 249 2.95 -13.53 12.46
N ASN A 250 4.19 -14.02 12.56
CA ASN A 250 4.89 -14.63 11.44
C ASN A 250 4.21 -15.94 11.02
N ALA A 251 3.87 -16.81 11.98
CA ALA A 251 3.14 -18.06 11.70
C ALA A 251 1.78 -17.81 11.04
N MET A 252 1.08 -16.75 11.43
CA MET A 252 -0.17 -16.34 10.79
C MET A 252 0.07 -15.87 9.35
N MET A 253 1.08 -15.01 9.12
CA MET A 253 1.37 -14.49 7.79
C MET A 253 1.85 -15.59 6.84
N GLU A 254 2.72 -16.49 7.29
CA GLU A 254 3.17 -17.63 6.50
C GLU A 254 1.98 -18.48 6.05
N ASN A 255 1.12 -18.90 6.99
CA ASN A 255 -0.07 -19.70 6.70
C ASN A 255 -1.11 -18.97 5.81
N LEU A 256 -1.21 -17.65 5.91
CA LEU A 256 -2.15 -16.85 5.11
C LEU A 256 -1.58 -16.47 3.74
N SER A 257 -0.26 -16.47 3.57
CA SER A 257 0.40 -15.93 2.38
C SER A 257 0.49 -16.90 1.21
N THR A 258 0.42 -18.21 1.47
CA THR A 258 0.57 -19.25 0.45
C THR A 258 -0.60 -20.23 0.50
N ASP A 259 -1.04 -20.65 -0.68
CA ASP A 259 -1.99 -21.73 -0.88
C ASP A 259 -1.31 -22.83 -1.71
N ILE A 260 -1.52 -24.10 -1.35
CA ILE A 260 -1.10 -25.25 -2.15
C ILE A 260 -2.16 -25.51 -3.23
N VAL A 261 -1.76 -25.49 -4.50
CA VAL A 261 -2.66 -25.67 -5.64
C VAL A 261 -2.11 -26.74 -6.59
N VAL A 262 -3.02 -27.52 -7.18
CA VAL A 262 -2.65 -28.55 -8.16
C VAL A 262 -2.43 -27.91 -9.53
N ASN A 263 -1.20 -28.02 -10.04
CA ASN A 263 -0.83 -27.52 -11.36
C ASN A 263 -1.46 -28.36 -12.50
N ALA A 264 -1.31 -27.90 -13.74
CA ALA A 264 -1.85 -28.60 -14.92
C ALA A 264 -1.28 -30.03 -15.12
N LYS A 265 -0.16 -30.37 -14.47
CA LYS A 265 0.49 -31.69 -14.51
C LYS A 265 0.04 -32.61 -13.36
N GLY A 266 -0.81 -32.14 -12.46
CA GLY A 266 -1.28 -32.89 -11.31
C GLY A 266 -0.34 -32.87 -10.10
N GLU A 267 0.68 -32.01 -10.09
CA GLU A 267 1.62 -31.84 -8.98
C GLU A 267 1.18 -30.66 -8.09
N GLU A 268 1.44 -30.76 -6.79
CA GLU A 268 1.20 -29.68 -5.84
C GLU A 268 2.27 -28.58 -6.00
N GLU A 269 1.83 -27.35 -6.22
CA GLU A 269 2.67 -26.16 -6.33
C GLU A 269 2.18 -25.11 -5.34
N GLU A 270 3.12 -24.48 -4.62
CA GLU A 270 2.82 -23.37 -3.75
C GLU A 270 2.65 -22.09 -4.58
N GLN A 271 1.50 -21.44 -4.44
CA GLN A 271 1.28 -20.11 -4.98
C GLN A 271 0.94 -19.13 -3.87
N LYS A 272 1.13 -17.84 -4.11
CA LYS A 272 0.61 -16.81 -3.20
C LYS A 272 -0.90 -17.02 -3.00
N SER A 273 -1.41 -16.77 -1.80
CA SER A 273 -2.79 -17.04 -1.44
C SER A 273 -3.77 -16.06 -2.08
N PHE A 274 -4.88 -16.57 -2.61
CA PHE A 274 -5.95 -15.73 -3.15
C PHE A 274 -6.98 -15.32 -2.09
N ASN A 275 -6.67 -15.52 -0.81
CA ASN A 275 -7.46 -15.02 0.31
C ASN A 275 -7.67 -13.49 0.21
N SER A 276 -8.91 -13.04 0.38
CA SER A 276 -9.28 -11.63 0.23
C SER A 276 -8.53 -10.69 1.17
N ILE A 277 -8.35 -11.09 2.44
CA ILE A 277 -7.66 -10.27 3.44
C ILE A 277 -6.18 -10.14 3.09
N TYR A 278 -5.57 -11.23 2.63
CA TYR A 278 -4.19 -11.21 2.17
C TYR A 278 -4.01 -10.30 0.95
N ILE A 279 -4.86 -10.44 -0.07
CA ILE A 279 -4.82 -9.60 -1.27
C ILE A 279 -4.94 -8.11 -0.91
N MET A 280 -5.83 -7.74 0.02
CA MET A 280 -6.01 -6.34 0.44
C MET A 280 -4.75 -5.76 1.09
N SER A 281 -4.04 -6.53 1.91
CA SER A 281 -2.80 -6.09 2.56
C SER A 281 -1.58 -6.15 1.65
N ASP A 282 -1.41 -7.20 0.83
CA ASP A 282 -0.25 -7.36 -0.05
C ASP A 282 -0.28 -6.34 -1.21
N SER A 283 -1.48 -6.03 -1.72
CA SER A 283 -1.66 -4.97 -2.73
C SER A 283 -1.34 -3.57 -2.19
N GLY A 284 -1.37 -3.38 -0.87
CA GLY A 284 -1.32 -2.06 -0.23
C GLY A 284 -2.59 -1.22 -0.44
N ALA A 285 -3.69 -1.85 -0.86
CA ALA A 285 -4.99 -1.20 -1.02
C ALA A 285 -5.54 -0.72 0.31
N ARG A 286 -5.65 -1.64 1.28
CA ARG A 286 -6.11 -1.35 2.63
C ARG A 286 -5.72 -2.49 3.58
N GLY A 287 -5.34 -2.14 4.80
CA GLY A 287 -4.89 -3.12 5.77
C GLY A 287 -3.38 -3.18 5.86
N SER A 288 -2.86 -3.32 7.08
CA SER A 288 -1.46 -3.63 7.33
C SER A 288 -1.33 -5.01 7.99
N ALA A 289 -0.14 -5.63 7.88
CA ALA A 289 0.16 -6.88 8.58
C ALA A 289 -0.09 -6.77 10.10
N ALA A 290 0.10 -5.59 10.68
CA ALA A 290 -0.20 -5.32 12.08
C ALA A 290 -1.71 -5.37 12.40
N GLN A 291 -2.57 -4.94 11.48
CA GLN A 291 -4.02 -5.03 11.62
C GLN A 291 -4.52 -6.46 11.43
N ILE A 292 -3.98 -7.18 10.42
CA ILE A 292 -4.30 -8.60 10.21
C ILE A 292 -3.90 -9.43 11.44
N ARG A 293 -2.73 -9.13 12.04
CA ARG A 293 -2.27 -9.75 13.29
C ARG A 293 -3.31 -9.66 14.41
N GLN A 294 -4.01 -8.53 14.54
CA GLN A 294 -5.03 -8.37 15.57
C GLN A 294 -6.33 -9.14 15.26
N LEU A 295 -6.62 -9.41 13.98
CA LEU A 295 -7.80 -10.16 13.56
C LEU A 295 -7.65 -11.67 13.79
N ALA A 296 -6.50 -12.24 13.40
CA ALA A 296 -6.30 -13.69 13.40
C ALA A 296 -5.14 -14.19 14.30
N GLY A 297 -4.19 -13.34 14.67
CA GLY A 297 -3.09 -13.69 15.58
C GLY A 297 -3.47 -13.57 17.05
N MET A 298 -2.71 -12.76 17.80
CA MET A 298 -3.05 -12.29 19.15
C MET A 298 -2.90 -10.77 19.21
N ARG A 299 -3.66 -10.07 20.07
CA ARG A 299 -3.50 -8.62 20.22
C ARG A 299 -2.17 -8.25 20.90
N GLY A 300 -1.67 -9.11 21.77
CA GLY A 300 -0.40 -8.90 22.45
C GLY A 300 -0.50 -7.95 23.65
N LEU A 301 0.60 -7.27 23.94
CA LEU A 301 0.76 -6.41 25.10
C LEU A 301 0.07 -5.05 24.89
N MET A 302 -0.46 -4.48 25.98
CA MET A 302 -1.14 -3.18 25.98
C MET A 302 -0.45 -2.21 26.91
N ALA A 303 -0.35 -0.95 26.49
CA ALA A 303 0.19 0.12 27.31
C ALA A 303 -0.88 0.73 28.22
N LYS A 304 -0.49 1.01 29.46
CA LYS A 304 -1.24 1.83 30.41
C LYS A 304 -1.12 3.32 30.02
N PRO A 305 -1.97 4.20 30.59
CA PRO A 305 -1.90 5.63 30.31
C PRO A 305 -0.56 6.27 30.68
N ASP A 306 0.13 5.75 31.69
CA ASP A 306 1.47 6.17 32.13
C ASP A 306 2.60 5.76 31.17
N GLY A 307 2.31 4.91 30.18
CA GLY A 307 3.29 4.38 29.22
C GLY A 307 3.92 3.05 29.65
N SER A 308 3.66 2.56 30.86
CA SER A 308 4.08 1.22 31.27
C SER A 308 3.29 0.14 30.52
N ILE A 309 3.91 -1.02 30.31
CA ILE A 309 3.27 -2.15 29.61
C ILE A 309 2.58 -3.04 30.65
N ILE A 310 1.38 -3.52 30.31
CA ILE A 310 0.67 -4.50 31.14
C ILE A 310 1.29 -5.87 30.88
N GLU A 311 1.83 -6.50 31.92
CA GLU A 311 2.52 -7.80 31.83
C GLU A 311 1.61 -8.95 31.37
N THR A 312 0.30 -8.83 31.57
CA THR A 312 -0.70 -9.79 31.08
C THR A 312 -1.14 -9.43 29.65
N PRO A 313 -0.76 -10.21 28.62
CA PRO A 313 -1.15 -9.93 27.25
C PRO A 313 -2.59 -10.33 26.95
N ILE A 314 -3.12 -9.80 25.85
CA ILE A 314 -4.37 -10.28 25.26
C ILE A 314 -4.02 -11.40 24.26
N LYS A 315 -4.23 -12.65 24.70
CA LYS A 315 -4.00 -13.88 23.91
C LYS A 315 -5.05 -14.10 22.82
N ALA A 316 -6.26 -13.58 23.04
CA ALA A 316 -7.36 -13.67 22.10
C ALA A 316 -7.18 -12.70 20.92
N ASN A 317 -7.90 -12.97 19.84
CA ASN A 317 -8.03 -12.10 18.67
C ASN A 317 -9.48 -11.65 18.45
N PHE A 318 -9.72 -10.78 17.47
CA PHE A 318 -11.07 -10.31 17.17
C PHE A 318 -11.99 -11.40 16.60
N ARG A 319 -11.44 -12.41 15.92
CA ARG A 319 -12.22 -13.56 15.43
C ARG A 319 -12.75 -14.44 16.57
N GLU A 320 -11.95 -14.67 17.61
CA GLU A 320 -12.29 -15.48 18.79
C GLU A 320 -13.15 -14.69 19.80
N GLY A 321 -13.05 -13.36 19.79
CA GLY A 321 -13.67 -12.48 20.77
C GLY A 321 -12.81 -12.26 22.02
N LEU A 322 -13.07 -11.17 22.74
CA LEU A 322 -12.32 -10.80 23.93
C LEU A 322 -13.17 -11.00 25.19
N THR A 323 -12.53 -11.43 26.29
CA THR A 323 -13.19 -11.44 27.61
C THR A 323 -13.37 -10.01 28.11
N VAL A 324 -14.26 -9.82 29.11
CA VAL A 324 -14.52 -8.51 29.72
C VAL A 324 -13.23 -7.83 30.20
N LEU A 325 -12.34 -8.59 30.85
CA LEU A 325 -11.08 -8.06 31.38
C LEU A 325 -10.12 -7.66 30.25
N GLN A 326 -9.98 -8.49 29.22
CA GLN A 326 -9.13 -8.19 28.06
C GLN A 326 -9.64 -6.96 27.30
N TYR A 327 -10.96 -6.86 27.11
CA TYR A 327 -11.57 -5.71 26.47
C TYR A 327 -11.34 -4.44 27.30
N PHE A 328 -11.56 -4.49 28.62
CA PHE A 328 -11.29 -3.39 29.54
C PHE A 328 -9.84 -2.90 29.48
N ILE A 329 -8.88 -3.84 29.50
CA ILE A 329 -7.45 -3.52 29.36
C ILE A 329 -7.20 -2.74 28.06
N SER A 330 -7.79 -3.19 26.95
CA SER A 330 -7.60 -2.55 25.64
C SER A 330 -8.15 -1.11 25.53
N THR A 331 -9.07 -0.71 26.42
CA THR A 331 -9.66 0.64 26.40
C THR A 331 -8.67 1.74 26.76
N HIS A 332 -7.65 1.44 27.57
CA HIS A 332 -6.66 2.43 28.01
C HIS A 332 -5.87 2.97 26.81
N GLY A 333 -5.32 2.06 26.00
CA GLY A 333 -4.57 2.41 24.80
C GLY A 333 -5.44 3.10 23.74
N ALA A 334 -6.65 2.58 23.51
CA ALA A 334 -7.57 3.17 22.54
C ALA A 334 -7.97 4.61 22.91
N ARG A 335 -8.34 4.85 24.17
CA ARG A 335 -8.72 6.19 24.65
C ARG A 335 -7.54 7.16 24.58
N LYS A 336 -6.35 6.73 25.00
CA LYS A 336 -5.14 7.56 24.93
C LYS A 336 -4.81 7.93 23.49
N GLY A 337 -4.84 6.97 22.56
CA GLY A 337 -4.61 7.22 21.15
C GLY A 337 -5.58 8.24 20.53
N LEU A 338 -6.87 8.12 20.83
CA LEU A 338 -7.88 9.09 20.37
C LEU A 338 -7.65 10.49 20.96
N ALA A 339 -7.35 10.56 22.27
CA ALA A 339 -7.06 11.83 22.93
C ALA A 339 -5.78 12.49 22.38
N ASP A 340 -4.73 11.71 22.17
CA ASP A 340 -3.44 12.19 21.64
C ASP A 340 -3.59 12.70 20.20
N THR A 341 -4.34 12.00 19.35
CA THR A 341 -4.63 12.47 17.99
C THR A 341 -5.37 13.80 18.02
N ALA A 342 -6.41 13.93 18.85
CA ALA A 342 -7.16 15.18 18.98
C ALA A 342 -6.28 16.36 19.47
N LEU A 343 -5.37 16.11 20.42
CA LEU A 343 -4.43 17.12 20.92
C LEU A 343 -3.35 17.49 19.89
N LYS A 344 -2.83 16.51 19.14
CA LYS A 344 -1.78 16.73 18.13
C LYS A 344 -2.25 17.56 16.95
N THR A 345 -3.53 17.49 16.59
CA THR A 345 -4.11 18.31 15.51
C THR A 345 -3.85 19.81 15.71
N ALA A 346 -3.97 20.31 16.94
CA ALA A 346 -3.69 21.71 17.26
C ALA A 346 -2.20 22.07 17.08
N ASN A 347 -1.30 21.16 17.46
CA ASN A 347 0.15 21.39 17.39
C ASN A 347 0.67 21.43 15.95
N SER A 348 0.17 20.56 15.07
CA SER A 348 0.59 20.54 13.66
C SER A 348 0.23 21.83 12.92
N GLY A 349 -0.98 22.35 13.15
CA GLY A 349 -1.40 23.65 12.60
C GLY A 349 -0.57 24.81 13.14
N TYR A 350 -0.26 24.79 14.44
CA TYR A 350 0.60 25.79 15.07
C TYR A 350 2.02 25.80 14.49
N LEU A 351 2.63 24.63 14.28
CA LEU A 351 3.96 24.54 13.69
C LEU A 351 3.97 25.10 12.26
N THR A 352 2.99 24.72 11.45
CA THR A 352 2.85 25.20 10.06
C THR A 352 2.74 26.72 10.04
N ARG A 353 1.92 27.32 10.91
CA ARG A 353 1.81 28.77 11.04
C ARG A 353 3.16 29.41 11.37
N ARG A 354 3.91 28.88 12.34
CA ARG A 354 5.22 29.43 12.70
C ARG A 354 6.23 29.37 11.56
N LEU A 355 6.20 28.31 10.75
CA LEU A 355 7.07 28.19 9.58
C LEU A 355 6.68 29.21 8.50
N VAL A 356 5.39 29.38 8.24
CA VAL A 356 4.88 30.40 7.31
C VAL A 356 5.25 31.80 7.79
N ASP A 357 5.04 32.13 9.07
CA ASP A 357 5.35 33.45 9.64
C ASP A 357 6.83 33.85 9.45
N VAL A 358 7.76 32.88 9.34
CA VAL A 358 9.20 33.13 9.15
C VAL A 358 9.58 33.20 7.67
N ALA A 359 8.94 32.40 6.81
CA ALA A 359 9.33 32.24 5.40
C ALA A 359 8.41 32.97 4.41
N GLN A 360 7.39 33.69 4.87
CA GLN A 360 6.35 34.30 4.02
C GLN A 360 6.90 35.26 2.96
N ASP A 361 7.93 36.04 3.30
CA ASP A 361 8.50 37.06 2.41
C ASP A 361 9.62 36.51 1.49
N LEU A 362 9.90 35.21 1.54
CA LEU A 362 10.91 34.58 0.71
C LEU A 362 10.35 34.27 -0.69
N VAL A 363 10.85 34.96 -1.71
CA VAL A 363 10.42 34.84 -3.11
C VAL A 363 11.65 34.76 -4.02
N ILE A 364 11.55 33.97 -5.11
CA ILE A 364 12.58 33.93 -6.15
C ILE A 364 12.47 35.21 -7.00
N THR A 365 13.48 36.07 -6.94
CA THR A 365 13.48 37.38 -7.64
C THR A 365 14.41 37.47 -8.83
N GLU A 366 15.40 36.60 -8.92
CA GLU A 366 16.45 36.59 -9.94
C GLU A 366 16.76 35.16 -10.37
N ASP A 367 17.12 34.95 -11.64
CA ASP A 367 17.39 33.62 -12.21
C ASP A 367 18.77 33.06 -11.79
N GLU A 368 19.79 33.91 -11.66
CA GLU A 368 21.16 33.50 -11.30
C GLU A 368 21.83 34.56 -10.40
N CYS A 369 22.22 34.17 -9.19
CA CYS A 369 22.91 35.06 -8.23
C CYS A 369 24.44 35.08 -8.41
N GLY A 370 25.00 34.20 -9.27
CA GLY A 370 26.43 34.13 -9.60
C GLY A 370 27.35 33.59 -8.51
N THR A 371 26.82 32.92 -7.47
CA THR A 371 27.64 32.36 -6.39
C THR A 371 28.23 30.99 -6.75
N GLU A 372 29.49 30.75 -6.39
CA GLU A 372 30.14 29.44 -6.49
C GLU A 372 30.03 28.62 -5.19
N ASN A 373 29.44 29.20 -4.14
CA ASN A 373 29.29 28.54 -2.85
C ASN A 373 28.07 27.62 -2.85
N GLY A 374 28.26 26.37 -2.41
CA GLY A 374 27.20 25.38 -2.25
C GLY A 374 27.45 24.46 -1.07
N VAL A 375 26.55 23.49 -0.89
CA VAL A 375 26.68 22.45 0.14
C VAL A 375 27.00 21.13 -0.56
N LEU A 376 27.97 20.38 -0.02
CA LEU A 376 28.31 19.06 -0.53
C LEU A 376 27.21 18.06 -0.13
N MET A 377 26.50 17.52 -1.11
CA MET A 377 25.48 16.48 -0.88
C MET A 377 26.14 15.10 -0.87
N THR A 378 25.89 14.33 0.18
CA THR A 378 26.36 12.95 0.35
C THR A 378 25.19 12.06 0.77
N PRO A 379 25.17 10.77 0.42
CA PRO A 379 24.15 9.86 0.92
C PRO A 379 24.18 9.81 2.45
N LEU A 380 23.00 9.68 3.06
CA LEU A 380 22.89 9.55 4.51
C LEU A 380 23.15 8.09 4.90
N ILE A 381 24.28 7.84 5.56
CA ILE A 381 24.69 6.52 6.02
C ILE A 381 24.63 6.50 7.55
N GLU A 382 23.78 5.65 8.11
CA GLU A 382 23.69 5.45 9.56
C GLU A 382 23.86 3.96 9.85
N GLY A 383 24.77 3.62 10.76
CA GLY A 383 25.00 2.21 11.15
C GLY A 383 25.51 1.27 10.06
N GLY A 384 25.96 1.79 8.91
CA GLY A 384 26.42 0.99 7.76
C GLY A 384 25.35 0.70 6.71
N GLU A 385 24.10 1.14 6.93
CA GLU A 385 23.04 1.11 5.92
C GLU A 385 22.86 2.50 5.31
N ILE A 386 22.60 2.54 4.00
CA ILE A 386 22.24 3.77 3.29
C ILE A 386 20.76 4.02 3.54
N ILE A 387 20.46 5.03 4.36
CA ILE A 387 19.08 5.44 4.67
C ILE A 387 18.49 6.21 3.49
N GLU A 388 19.27 7.14 2.92
CA GLU A 388 18.86 7.99 1.82
C GLU A 388 19.95 8.03 0.76
N LYS A 389 19.56 7.77 -0.49
CA LYS A 389 20.49 7.76 -1.62
C LYS A 389 20.74 9.17 -2.11
N LEU A 390 21.85 9.36 -2.81
CA LEU A 390 22.21 10.66 -3.38
C LEU A 390 21.30 11.10 -4.55
N GLY A 391 20.64 10.16 -5.22
CA GLY A 391 19.81 10.42 -6.40
C GLY A 391 18.31 10.32 -6.14
N ASP A 392 17.93 9.99 -4.91
CA ASP A 392 16.57 10.19 -4.40
C ASP A 392 16.52 11.60 -3.81
#